data_AF-A0A820WNW9-F1
#
_entry.id   AF-A0A820WNW9-F1
#
_cell.length_a   1.000
_cell.length_b   1.000
_cell.length_c   1.000
_cell.angle_alpha   90.00
_cell.angle_beta   90.00
_cell.angle_gamma   90.00
#
_symmetry.space_group_name_H-M   'P 1'
#
loop_
_entity.id
_entity.type
_entity.pdbx_description
1 polymer ?
#
loop_
_entity_poly.entity_id
_entity_poly.type
_entity_poly.pdbx_seq_one_letter_code
_entity_poly.pdbx_strand_id
1 'polypeptide(L)'
;MCWIIVHSLRAASAVITSDRHCFECYGYDIIIDDNLKPWLIEVNASPSLTSTTANDRIMKFKLINDVLNIVVPNGDIPDIRNKFANSAPEVLGNFDVLYDEEQACCELNDKDYREQKARGGIVPLISKTGMALNKAKQSSAWR
;
A
#
# COMPACT_ATOMS: atom_id res chain seq x y z
N MET A 1 17.27 2.83 2.06
CA MET A 1 16.24 2.15 2.87
C MET A 1 15.00 1.83 2.03
N CYS A 2 14.29 2.81 1.46
CA CYS A 2 13.04 2.59 0.70
C CYS A 2 13.14 1.51 -0.40
N TRP A 3 14.25 1.48 -1.15
CA TRP A 3 14.49 0.47 -2.18
C TRP A 3 14.41 -0.97 -1.64
N ILE A 4 15.04 -1.25 -0.51
CA ILE A 4 15.04 -2.60 0.11
C ILE A 4 13.62 -3.00 0.51
N ILE A 5 12.88 -2.08 1.13
CA ILE A 5 11.51 -2.33 1.61
C ILE A 5 10.59 -2.63 0.42
N VAL A 6 10.58 -1.78 -0.60
CA VAL A 6 9.70 -1.97 -1.78
C VAL A 6 10.05 -3.25 -2.53
N HIS A 7 11.35 -3.54 -2.73
CA HIS A 7 11.76 -4.74 -3.46
C HIS A 7 11.50 -6.04 -2.71
N SER A 8 11.70 -6.07 -1.39
CA SER A 8 11.39 -7.25 -0.57
C SER A 8 9.89 -7.54 -0.55
N LEU A 9 9.03 -6.53 -0.37
CA LEU A 9 7.57 -6.69 -0.44
C LEU A 9 7.11 -7.15 -1.83
N ARG A 10 7.66 -6.57 -2.90
CA ARG A 10 7.35 -6.99 -4.28
C ARG A 10 7.75 -8.43 -4.55
N ALA A 11 8.86 -8.90 -3.98
CA ALA A 11 9.28 -10.29 -4.13
C ALA A 11 8.33 -11.27 -3.43
N ALA A 12 7.70 -10.84 -2.33
CA ALA A 12 6.75 -11.64 -1.56
C ALA A 12 5.27 -11.45 -1.96
N SER A 13 4.96 -10.49 -2.82
CA SER A 13 3.58 -10.07 -3.14
C SER A 13 2.68 -11.18 -3.68
N ALA A 14 3.26 -12.19 -4.35
CA ALA A 14 2.52 -13.34 -4.86
C ALA A 14 1.99 -14.27 -3.74
N VAL A 15 2.58 -14.20 -2.54
CA VAL A 15 2.25 -15.05 -1.39
C VAL A 15 1.48 -14.26 -0.33
N ILE A 16 1.69 -12.95 -0.25
CA ILE A 16 0.97 -12.06 0.67
C ILE A 16 -0.51 -11.97 0.23
N THR A 17 -1.42 -12.33 1.13
CA THR A 17 -2.86 -12.20 0.87
C THR A 17 -3.26 -10.73 0.99
N SER A 18 -3.66 -10.12 -0.13
CA SER A 18 -4.12 -8.73 -0.16
C SER A 18 -5.65 -8.67 -0.02
N ASP A 19 -6.11 -8.30 1.18
CA ASP A 19 -7.50 -7.92 1.43
C ASP A 19 -7.56 -6.41 1.72
N ARG A 20 -8.47 -5.70 1.05
CA ARG A 20 -8.65 -4.24 1.19
C ARG A 20 -9.13 -3.81 2.57
N HIS A 21 -9.65 -4.74 3.38
CA HIS A 21 -10.08 -4.47 4.75
C HIS A 21 -9.00 -4.79 5.79
N CYS A 22 -7.84 -5.31 5.35
CA CYS A 22 -6.73 -5.67 6.20
C CYS A 22 -5.58 -4.70 6.03
N PHE A 23 -4.85 -4.49 7.11
CA PHE A 23 -3.55 -3.83 7.11
C PHE A 23 -2.60 -4.68 7.95
N GLU A 24 -1.30 -4.58 7.65
CA GLU A 24 -0.27 -5.30 8.38
C GLU A 24 0.92 -4.36 8.63
N CYS A 25 1.51 -4.47 9.81
CA CYS A 25 2.69 -3.72 10.19
C CYS A 25 3.88 -4.67 10.23
N TYR A 26 4.87 -4.43 9.37
CA TYR A 26 6.08 -5.23 9.30
C TYR A 26 7.24 -4.55 10.04
N GLY A 27 8.01 -5.33 10.80
CA GLY A 27 9.30 -4.90 11.35
C GLY A 27 10.44 -5.30 10.41
N TYR A 28 11.32 -4.35 10.08
CA TYR A 28 12.49 -4.58 9.23
C TYR A 28 13.77 -4.48 10.05
N ASP A 29 14.52 -5.57 10.09
CA ASP A 29 15.82 -5.61 10.76
C ASP A 29 16.90 -5.39 9.71
N ILE A 30 17.56 -4.23 9.77
CA ILE A 30 18.52 -3.78 8.77
C ILE A 30 19.84 -3.46 9.47
N ILE A 31 20.93 -4.04 8.99
CA ILE A 31 22.29 -3.70 9.40
C ILE A 31 22.90 -2.72 8.40
N ILE A 32 23.71 -1.78 8.88
CA ILE A 32 24.41 -0.79 8.05
C ILE A 32 25.91 -1.11 8.12
N ASP A 33 26.55 -1.26 6.97
CA ASP A 33 27.99 -1.50 6.90
C ASP A 33 28.82 -0.19 6.97
N ASP A 34 30.14 -0.35 6.98
CA ASP A 34 31.11 0.74 7.07
C ASP A 34 31.03 1.73 5.88
N ASN A 35 30.46 1.29 4.75
CA ASN A 35 30.22 2.12 3.57
C ASN A 35 28.80 2.75 3.58
N LEU A 36 28.11 2.70 4.71
CA LEU A 36 26.72 3.13 4.89
C LEU A 36 25.73 2.41 3.96
N LYS A 37 26.07 1.21 3.51
CA LYS A 37 25.17 0.38 2.71
C LYS A 37 24.26 -0.42 3.65
N PRO A 38 22.93 -0.30 3.50
CA PRO A 38 22.00 -1.10 4.28
C PRO A 38 21.90 -2.52 3.73
N TRP A 39 21.83 -3.50 4.63
CA TRP A 39 21.64 -4.92 4.34
C TRP A 39 20.45 -5.44 5.13
N LEU A 40 19.49 -6.04 4.44
CA LEU A 40 18.31 -6.65 5.06
C LEU A 40 18.71 -7.95 5.76
N ILE A 41 18.37 -8.08 7.04
CA ILE A 41 18.60 -9.30 7.82
C ILE A 41 17.32 -10.14 7.82
N GLU A 42 16.22 -9.57 8.30
CA GLU A 42 14.93 -10.25 8.34
C GLU A 42 13.76 -9.26 8.25
N VAL A 43 12.59 -9.82 7.93
CA VAL A 43 11.30 -9.12 7.94
C VAL A 43 10.36 -9.88 8.85
N ASN A 44 9.82 -9.18 9.85
CA ASN A 44 8.94 -9.71 10.86
C ASN A 44 7.49 -9.27 10.59
N ALA A 45 6.59 -10.24 10.39
CA ALA A 45 5.14 -10.01 10.26
C ALA A 45 4.46 -9.65 11.60
N SER A 46 5.18 -9.77 12.72
CA SER A 46 4.66 -9.45 14.05
C SER A 46 5.76 -8.84 14.92
N PRO A 47 6.13 -7.57 14.66
CA PRO A 47 7.13 -6.90 15.48
C PRO A 47 6.65 -6.77 16.94
N SER A 48 7.58 -6.91 17.90
CA SER A 48 7.24 -6.84 19.32
C SER A 48 6.79 -5.43 19.74
N LEU A 49 5.59 -5.34 20.31
CA LEU A 49 5.07 -4.11 20.93
C LEU A 49 5.26 -4.08 22.45
N THR A 50 5.87 -5.12 23.03
CA THR A 50 6.20 -5.13 24.46
C THR A 50 7.23 -4.05 24.75
N SER A 51 6.94 -3.15 25.69
CA SER A 51 7.84 -2.06 26.04
C SER A 51 8.76 -2.43 27.19
N THR A 52 10.08 -2.29 27.01
CA THR A 52 11.07 -2.57 28.07
C THR A 52 11.66 -1.31 28.69
N THR A 53 11.55 -0.17 28.00
CA THR A 53 12.04 1.14 28.48
C THR A 53 10.99 2.23 28.27
N ALA A 54 11.13 3.35 28.98
CA ALA A 54 10.23 4.49 28.82
C ALA A 54 10.25 5.06 27.39
N ASN A 55 11.43 5.15 26.78
CA ASN A 55 11.59 5.63 25.40
C ASN A 55 10.95 4.68 24.39
N ASP A 56 11.15 3.37 24.57
CA ASP A 56 10.54 2.33 23.74
C ASP A 56 9.01 2.41 23.82
N ARG A 57 8.46 2.62 25.02
CA ARG A 57 7.01 2.83 25.21
C ARG A 57 6.50 4.04 24.46
N ILE A 58 7.20 5.18 24.53
CA ILE A 58 6.79 6.41 23.84
C ILE A 58 6.81 6.20 22.32
N MET A 59 7.88 5.61 21.79
CA MET A 59 8.03 5.34 20.37
C MET A 59 6.96 4.38 19.85
N LYS A 60 6.76 3.24 20.52
CA LYS A 60 5.76 2.23 20.13
C LYS A 60 4.34 2.75 20.23
N PHE A 61 4.03 3.53 21.27
CA PHE A 61 2.70 4.14 21.39
C PHE A 61 2.43 5.15 20.28
N LYS A 62 3.44 5.96 19.92
CA LYS A 62 3.33 6.89 18.79
C LYS A 62 3.13 6.15 17.47
N LEU A 63 3.88 5.07 17.24
CA LEU A 63 3.71 4.22 16.06
C LEU A 63 2.28 3.69 15.94
N ILE A 64 1.74 3.10 17.01
CA ILE A 64 0.38 2.54 17.01
C ILE A 64 -0.65 3.64 16.75
N ASN A 65 -0.50 4.81 17.38
CA ASN A 65 -1.40 5.94 17.17
C ASN A 65 -1.40 6.42 15.72
N ASP A 66 -0.22 6.59 15.13
CA ASP A 66 -0.08 7.02 13.73
C ASP A 66 -0.65 5.96 12.76
N VAL A 67 -0.44 4.66 13.03
CA VAL A 67 -1.06 3.57 12.24
C VAL A 67 -2.59 3.64 12.30
N LEU A 68 -3.16 3.81 13.49
CA LEU A 68 -4.62 3.88 13.66
C LEU A 68 -5.22 5.10 12.96
N ASN A 69 -4.53 6.24 12.97
CA ASN A 69 -4.97 7.44 12.25
C ASN A 69 -5.04 7.21 10.73
N ILE A 70 -4.13 6.41 10.18
CA ILE A 70 -4.13 6.07 8.75
C ILE A 70 -5.25 5.09 8.40
N VAL A 71 -5.46 4.06 9.23
CA VAL A 71 -6.45 3.00 8.96
C VAL A 71 -7.87 3.47 9.26
N VAL A 72 -8.04 4.31 10.28
CA VAL A 72 -9.34 4.80 10.78
C VAL A 72 -9.25 6.33 10.95
N PRO A 73 -9.20 7.09 9.84
CA PRO A 73 -9.11 8.53 9.90
C PRO A 73 -10.33 9.11 10.63
N ASN A 74 -10.09 10.03 11.57
CA ASN A 74 -11.11 10.72 12.37
C ASN A 74 -12.01 9.81 13.24
N GLY A 75 -11.66 8.53 13.41
CA GLY A 75 -12.51 7.58 14.16
C GLY A 75 -13.79 7.17 13.43
N ASP A 76 -13.91 7.54 12.15
CA ASP A 76 -15.02 7.15 11.29
C ASP A 76 -14.85 5.70 10.80
N ILE A 77 -15.96 5.04 10.45
CA ILE A 77 -15.90 3.71 9.84
C ILE A 77 -15.22 3.84 8.47
N PRO A 78 -14.08 3.17 8.23
CA PRO A 78 -13.35 3.31 6.98
C PRO A 78 -14.20 2.84 5.79
N ASP A 79 -14.46 3.75 4.84
CA ASP A 79 -15.11 3.43 3.57
C ASP A 79 -14.06 3.31 2.46
N ILE A 80 -14.00 2.13 1.83
CA ILE A 80 -13.11 1.79 0.71
C ILE A 80 -13.25 2.77 -0.46
N ARG A 81 -14.39 3.46 -0.57
CA ARG A 81 -14.67 4.43 -1.63
C ARG A 81 -14.02 5.79 -1.36
N ASN A 82 -13.72 6.13 -0.11
CA ASN A 82 -13.23 7.45 0.27
C ASN A 82 -11.70 7.47 0.40
N LYS A 83 -11.00 7.25 -0.72
CA LYS A 83 -9.52 7.19 -0.75
C LYS A 83 -8.84 8.53 -0.50
N PHE A 84 -9.55 9.64 -0.69
CA PHE A 84 -9.01 11.00 -0.68
C PHE A 84 -8.77 11.58 0.73
N ALA A 85 -9.21 10.90 1.79
CA ALA A 85 -8.94 11.31 3.17
C ALA A 85 -7.54 10.87 3.66
N ASN A 86 -6.87 9.95 2.97
CA ASN A 86 -5.74 9.19 3.51
C ASN A 86 -4.35 9.72 3.08
N SER A 87 -4.28 10.81 2.31
CA SER A 87 -3.02 11.38 1.79
C SER A 87 -2.77 12.82 2.24
N ALA A 88 -3.60 13.35 3.14
CA ALA A 88 -3.27 14.59 3.83
C ALA A 88 -2.06 14.34 4.76
N PRO A 89 -1.01 15.18 4.71
CA PRO A 89 0.18 15.02 5.56
C PRO A 89 -0.15 14.95 7.06
N GLU A 90 -1.22 15.63 7.48
CA GLU A 90 -1.69 15.63 8.87
C GLU A 90 -2.19 14.25 9.33
N VAL A 91 -2.72 13.42 8.43
CA VAL A 91 -3.25 12.08 8.74
C VAL A 91 -2.12 11.04 8.77
N LEU A 92 -1.09 11.22 7.96
CA LEU A 92 0.06 10.31 7.86
C LEU A 92 0.99 10.39 9.09
N GLY A 93 0.97 11.50 9.83
CA GLY A 93 1.84 11.66 11.00
C GLY A 93 3.31 11.58 10.61
N ASN A 94 4.04 10.57 11.12
CA ASN A 94 5.44 10.35 10.73
C ASN A 94 5.63 9.29 9.63
N PHE A 95 4.56 8.84 8.98
CA PHE A 95 4.66 7.90 7.86
C PHE A 95 4.92 8.62 6.54
N ASP A 96 5.81 8.04 5.74
CA ASP A 96 6.04 8.43 4.36
C ASP A 96 5.46 7.39 3.41
N VAL A 97 4.75 7.84 2.37
CA VAL A 97 4.27 6.95 1.31
C VAL A 97 5.46 6.57 0.43
N LEU A 98 5.86 5.30 0.47
CA LEU A 98 7.00 4.80 -0.31
C LEU A 98 6.62 4.34 -1.72
N TYR A 99 5.43 3.75 -1.86
CA TYR A 99 4.95 3.21 -3.13
C TYR A 99 3.42 3.12 -3.13
N ASP A 100 2.81 3.62 -4.21
CA ASP A 100 1.38 3.52 -4.49
C ASP A 100 1.17 2.68 -5.75
N GLU A 101 0.63 1.48 -5.59
CA GLU A 101 0.33 0.56 -6.69
C GLU A 101 -0.71 1.10 -7.66
N GLU A 102 -1.73 1.80 -7.16
CA GLU A 102 -2.80 2.33 -7.99
C GLU A 102 -2.30 3.48 -8.85
N GLN A 103 -1.52 4.39 -8.27
CA GLN A 103 -0.89 5.48 -9.01
C GLN A 103 0.07 4.94 -10.08
N ALA A 104 0.91 3.96 -9.72
CA ALA A 104 1.85 3.35 -10.66
C ALA A 104 1.13 2.63 -11.82
N CYS A 105 0.03 1.90 -11.56
CA CYS A 105 -0.77 1.27 -12.61
C CYS A 105 -1.46 2.30 -13.52
N CYS A 106 -1.97 3.41 -12.97
CA CYS A 106 -2.56 4.48 -13.77
C CYS A 106 -1.53 5.09 -14.73
N GLU A 107 -0.31 5.37 -14.26
CA GLU A 107 0.77 5.93 -15.07
C GLU A 107 1.22 4.99 -16.20
N LEU A 108 1.25 3.68 -15.97
CA LEU A 108 1.58 2.69 -16.99
C LEU A 108 0.51 2.64 -18.09
N ASN A 109 -0.76 2.58 -17.70
CA ASN A 109 -1.88 2.60 -18.64
C ASN A 109 -1.88 3.87 -19.50
N ASP A 110 -1.55 5.03 -18.91
CA ASP A 110 -1.45 6.29 -19.64
C ASP A 110 -0.27 6.31 -20.64
N LYS A 111 0.87 5.67 -20.31
CA LYS A 111 2.01 5.53 -21.22
C LYS A 111 1.70 4.61 -22.39
N ASP A 112 1.11 3.44 -22.11
CA ASP A 112 0.69 2.48 -23.15
C ASP A 112 -0.34 3.11 -24.10
N TYR A 113 -1.28 3.89 -23.55
CA TYR A 113 -2.24 4.66 -24.34
C TYR A 113 -1.54 5.67 -25.28
N ARG A 114 -0.54 6.42 -24.77
CA ARG A 114 0.22 7.38 -25.57
C ARG A 114 1.04 6.69 -26.67
N GLU A 115 1.65 5.55 -26.38
CA GLU A 115 2.42 4.77 -27.35
C GLU A 115 1.53 4.18 -28.46
N GLN A 116 0.37 3.62 -28.12
CA GLN A 116 -0.60 3.10 -29.10
C GLN A 116 -1.14 4.21 -30.01
N LYS A 117 -1.41 5.40 -29.45
CA LYS A 117 -1.80 6.58 -30.22
C LYS A 117 -0.68 7.06 -31.16
N ALA A 118 0.58 7.03 -30.72
CA ALA A 118 1.73 7.40 -31.54
C ALA A 118 1.99 6.43 -32.71
N ARG A 119 1.63 5.15 -32.55
CA ARG A 119 1.74 4.11 -33.59
C ARG A 119 0.55 4.05 -34.55
N GLY A 120 -0.44 4.95 -34.41
CA GLY A 120 -1.61 5.01 -35.29
C GLY A 120 -2.61 3.87 -35.10
N GLY A 121 -2.57 3.15 -33.97
CA GLY A 121 -3.53 2.09 -33.64
C GLY A 121 -4.91 2.64 -33.30
N ILE A 122 -5.96 1.87 -33.58
CA ILE A 122 -7.35 2.19 -33.18
C ILE A 122 -7.43 2.14 -31.65
N VAL A 123 -7.62 3.30 -31.01
CA VAL A 123 -7.73 3.42 -29.56
C VAL A 123 -9.19 3.12 -29.13
N PRO A 124 -9.46 2.12 -28.28
CA PRO A 124 -10.80 1.90 -27.76
C PRO A 124 -11.18 3.06 -26.84
N LEU A 125 -12.36 3.65 -27.06
CA LEU A 125 -12.90 4.73 -26.23
C LEU A 125 -13.37 4.14 -24.89
N ILE A 126 -12.45 3.89 -23.95
CA ILE A 126 -12.83 3.57 -22.58
C ILE A 126 -13.10 4.90 -21.86
N SER A 127 -14.39 5.21 -21.70
CA SER A 127 -14.89 6.35 -20.94
C SER A 127 -14.25 6.39 -19.55
N LYS A 128 -13.67 7.54 -19.17
CA LYS A 128 -13.09 7.82 -17.84
C LYS A 128 -14.18 7.96 -16.76
N THR A 129 -15.21 7.13 -16.77
CA THR A 129 -16.26 7.14 -15.76
C THR A 129 -16.74 5.72 -15.48
N GLY A 130 -16.42 5.23 -14.28
CA GLY A 130 -17.17 4.17 -13.63
C GLY A 130 -16.54 2.78 -13.64
N MET A 131 -16.33 2.26 -12.43
CA MET A 131 -16.63 0.88 -12.05
C MET A 131 -17.22 0.02 -13.19
N ALA A 132 -16.39 -0.80 -13.81
CA ALA A 132 -16.90 -1.90 -14.63
C ALA A 132 -17.41 -3.01 -13.69
N LEU A 133 -18.73 -3.05 -13.59
CA LEU A 133 -19.55 -4.16 -13.10
C LEU A 133 -18.97 -5.52 -13.51
N ASN A 134 -18.56 -6.32 -12.52
CA ASN A 134 -18.56 -7.77 -12.66
C ASN A 134 -19.98 -8.29 -12.34
N LYS A 135 -20.92 -8.08 -13.27
CA LYS A 135 -22.18 -8.83 -13.33
C LYS A 135 -22.18 -9.69 -14.60
N ALA A 136 -21.43 -10.79 -14.54
CA ALA A 136 -21.56 -11.89 -15.49
C ALA A 136 -21.10 -13.20 -14.84
N LYS A 137 -21.87 -13.68 -13.85
CA LYS A 137 -22.01 -15.11 -13.45
C LYS A 137 -23.02 -15.25 -12.29
N GLN A 138 -24.26 -14.84 -12.55
CA GLN A 138 -25.43 -15.33 -11.81
C GLN A 138 -26.56 -15.52 -12.84
N SER A 139 -26.54 -16.67 -13.52
CA SER A 139 -27.74 -17.32 -14.07
C SER A 139 -27.33 -18.64 -14.72
N SER A 140 -27.25 -19.72 -13.91
CA SER A 140 -27.45 -21.12 -14.35
C SER A 140 -27.24 -22.12 -13.20
N ALA A 141 -27.84 -21.89 -12.04
CA ALA A 141 -27.86 -22.90 -10.96
C ALA A 141 -29.10 -22.72 -10.05
N TRP A 142 -30.29 -22.70 -10.64
CA TRP A 142 -31.55 -23.05 -9.97
C TRP A 142 -32.52 -23.60 -11.02
N ARG A 143 -32.50 -24.92 -11.18
CA ARG A 143 -33.66 -25.76 -11.46
C ARG A 143 -33.56 -26.97 -10.55
#